data_AF-A0A920TU03-F1
#
_entry.id   AF-A0A920TU03-F1
#
_cell.length_a   1.000
_cell.length_b   1.000
_cell.length_c   1.000
_cell.angle_alpha   90.00
_cell.angle_beta   90.00
_cell.angle_gamma   90.00
#
_symmetry.space_group_name_H-M   'P 1'
#
loop_
_entity.id
_entity.type
_entity.pdbx_description
1 polymer ?
#
loop_
_entity_poly.entity_id
_entity_poly.type
_entity_poly.pdbx_seq_one_letter_code
_entity_poly.pdbx_strand_id
1 'polypeptide(L)'
;MSPETISEVTRIHAEGTDKSLGGYRRRGLGLVIGDSRMGCTGQPDESSFGHAGAGTSVAWADPVSGLSCAFITKALDRRRPMSSSRFNK
;
A
#
# COMPACT_ATOMS: atom_id res chain seq x y z
N MET A 1 -17.15 7.52 -9.11
CA MET A 1 -16.07 8.52 -9.22
C MET A 1 -15.77 8.75 -10.68
N SER A 2 -15.34 9.95 -11.06
CA SER A 2 -14.92 10.19 -12.44
C SER A 2 -13.52 9.61 -12.70
N PRO A 3 -13.17 9.25 -13.94
CA PRO A 3 -11.82 8.80 -14.28
C PRO A 3 -10.73 9.80 -13.86
N GLU A 4 -11.00 11.10 -13.96
CA GLU A 4 -10.10 12.18 -13.56
C GLU A 4 -9.90 12.17 -12.04
N THR A 5 -10.96 11.92 -11.28
CA THR A 5 -10.88 11.82 -9.82
C THR A 5 -10.05 10.60 -9.43
N ILE A 6 -10.23 9.46 -10.10
CA ILE A 6 -9.44 8.26 -9.85
C ILE A 6 -7.97 8.54 -10.14
N SER A 7 -7.67 9.10 -11.31
CA SER A 7 -6.32 9.46 -11.71
C SER A 7 -5.64 10.40 -10.71
N GLU A 8 -6.36 11.41 -10.21
CA GLU A 8 -5.79 12.37 -9.25
C GLU A 8 -5.57 11.77 -7.86
N VAL A 9 -6.47 10.89 -7.40
CA VAL A 9 -6.33 10.22 -6.11
C VAL A 9 -5.19 9.20 -6.11
N THR A 10 -4.93 8.56 -7.25
CA THR A 10 -3.86 7.56 -7.41
C THR A 10 -2.52 8.14 -7.88
N ARG A 11 -2.46 9.42 -8.26
CA ARG A 11 -1.21 10.12 -8.59
C ARG A 11 -0.29 10.20 -7.38
N ILE A 12 1.03 10.19 -7.59
CA ILE A 12 2.00 10.43 -6.51
C ILE A 12 1.95 11.93 -6.13
N HIS A 13 1.55 12.21 -4.89
CA HIS A 13 1.52 13.56 -4.30
C HIS A 13 2.68 13.80 -3.34
N ALA A 14 3.19 12.73 -2.72
CA ALA A 14 4.37 12.80 -1.87
C ALA A 14 5.21 11.53 -2.01
N GLU A 15 6.52 11.71 -2.05
CA GLU A 15 7.49 10.63 -2.19
C GLU A 15 8.73 10.92 -1.33
N GLY A 16 9.22 9.89 -0.65
CA GLY A 16 10.44 9.99 0.16
C GLY A 16 10.38 9.14 1.42
N THR A 17 11.36 9.33 2.29
CA THR A 17 11.41 8.63 3.58
C THR A 17 10.34 9.17 4.53
N ASP A 18 9.40 8.29 4.86
CA ASP A 18 8.38 8.52 5.88
C ASP A 18 9.06 8.63 7.25
N LYS A 19 9.03 9.82 7.84
CA LYS A 19 9.71 10.11 9.11
C LYS A 19 9.04 9.45 10.32
N SER A 20 7.78 9.04 10.19
CA SER A 20 7.02 8.41 11.27
C SER A 20 7.22 6.89 11.27
N LEU A 21 7.27 6.28 10.09
CA LEU A 21 7.34 4.82 9.92
C LEU A 21 8.73 4.31 9.52
N GLY A 22 9.67 5.20 9.19
CA GLY A 22 11.07 4.87 8.98
C GLY A 22 11.37 4.13 7.67
N GLY A 23 10.67 4.44 6.57
CA GLY A 23 10.92 3.80 5.28
C GLY A 23 10.49 4.64 4.08
N TYR A 24 11.02 4.34 2.90
CA TYR A 24 10.65 5.03 1.66
C TYR A 24 9.21 4.71 1.27
N ARG A 25 8.41 5.73 0.96
CA ARG A 25 7.00 5.58 0.58
C ARG A 25 6.64 6.53 -0.53
N ARG A 26 5.68 6.12 -1.34
CA ARG A 26 4.95 6.94 -2.32
C ARG A 26 3.49 7.02 -1.87
N ARG A 27 2.94 8.23 -1.84
CA ARG A 27 1.58 8.50 -1.33
C ARG A 27 0.77 9.23 -2.38
N GLY A 28 -0.45 8.71 -2.61
CA GLY A 28 -1.52 9.45 -3.26
C GLY A 28 -2.40 10.16 -2.23
N LEU A 29 -3.63 10.50 -2.63
CA LEU A 29 -4.60 11.12 -1.72
C LEU A 29 -5.29 10.05 -0.87
N GLY A 30 -4.66 9.69 0.24
CA GLY A 30 -5.16 8.67 1.18
C GLY A 30 -4.76 7.23 0.83
N LEU A 31 -3.94 7.04 -0.20
CA LEU A 31 -3.48 5.74 -0.67
C LEU A 31 -1.96 5.61 -0.60
N VAL A 32 -1.49 4.38 -0.50
CA VAL A 32 -0.10 4.00 -0.73
C VAL A 32 0.03 3.52 -2.17
N ILE A 33 1.06 3.98 -2.88
CA ILE A 33 1.30 3.69 -4.29
C ILE A 33 2.52 2.78 -4.43
N GLY A 34 2.39 1.69 -5.20
CA GLY A 34 3.51 0.80 -5.54
C GLY A 34 4.26 0.18 -4.37
N ASP A 35 3.55 -0.08 -3.27
CA ASP A 35 4.18 -0.58 -2.05
C ASP A 35 4.36 -2.11 -2.12
N SER A 36 5.61 -2.57 -2.10
CA SER A 36 5.97 -4.00 -2.18
C SER A 36 5.42 -4.87 -1.04
N ARG A 37 4.90 -4.23 0.01
CA ARG A 37 4.28 -4.87 1.18
C ARG A 37 2.82 -5.22 0.96
N MET A 38 2.24 -4.60 -0.06
CA MET A 38 0.91 -4.89 -0.54
C MET A 38 1.04 -5.83 -1.75
N GLY A 39 -0.04 -6.49 -2.12
CA GLY A 39 0.02 -7.33 -3.30
C GLY A 39 0.22 -6.45 -4.55
N CYS A 40 1.06 -6.93 -5.45
CA CYS A 40 1.17 -6.48 -6.83
C CYS A 40 1.14 -7.74 -7.69
N THR A 41 0.50 -7.70 -8.86
CA THR A 41 0.53 -8.85 -9.77
C THR A 41 1.82 -8.85 -10.60
N GLY A 42 2.98 -8.79 -9.93
CA GLY A 42 4.26 -8.68 -10.60
C GLY A 42 5.33 -7.98 -9.75
N GLN A 43 6.07 -7.06 -10.38
CA GLN A 43 7.00 -6.19 -9.68
C GLN A 43 6.22 -5.02 -9.04
N PRO A 44 6.65 -4.51 -7.87
CA PRO A 44 6.10 -3.29 -7.31
C PRO A 44 6.30 -2.15 -8.30
N ASP A 45 5.20 -1.66 -8.87
CA ASP A 45 5.18 -0.59 -9.87
C ASP A 45 4.31 0.58 -9.39
N GLU A 46 4.35 1.70 -10.09
CA GLU A 46 3.60 2.90 -9.71
C GLU A 46 2.09 2.82 -10.03
N SER A 47 1.64 1.71 -10.65
CA SER A 47 0.25 1.56 -11.08
C SER A 47 -0.64 0.98 -9.97
N SER A 48 -0.06 0.14 -9.10
CA SER A 48 -0.77 -0.45 -7.96
C SER A 48 -1.00 0.54 -6.81
N PHE A 49 -2.18 0.48 -6.18
CA PHE A 49 -2.53 1.36 -5.07
C PHE A 49 -3.45 0.71 -4.03
N GLY A 50 -3.44 1.22 -2.81
CA GLY A 50 -4.28 0.70 -1.73
C GLY A 50 -3.85 1.14 -0.34
N HIS A 51 -4.18 0.35 0.69
CA HIS A 51 -3.80 0.63 2.06
C HIS A 51 -3.76 -0.62 2.93
N ALA A 52 -2.74 -0.72 3.79
CA ALA A 52 -2.67 -1.71 4.87
C ALA A 52 -3.17 -1.10 6.19
N GLY A 53 -4.04 -1.81 6.90
CA GLY A 53 -4.39 -1.49 8.28
C GLY A 53 -3.27 -1.86 9.24
N ALA A 54 -3.49 -1.63 10.54
CA ALA A 54 -2.51 -1.91 11.60
C ALA A 54 -2.34 -3.41 11.93
N GLY A 55 -2.32 -4.28 10.90
CA GLY A 55 -1.97 -5.70 10.99
C GLY A 55 -3.13 -6.70 10.86
N THR A 56 -4.36 -6.25 10.66
CA THR A 56 -5.54 -7.13 10.48
C THR A 56 -6.21 -7.01 9.13
N SER A 57 -5.86 -6.00 8.34
CA SER A 57 -6.48 -5.76 7.05
C SER A 57 -5.50 -5.20 6.04
N VAL A 58 -5.73 -5.52 4.78
CA VAL A 58 -5.08 -4.88 3.63
C VAL A 58 -6.04 -4.94 2.46
N ALA A 59 -6.11 -3.84 1.69
CA ALA A 59 -6.82 -3.80 0.42
C ALA A 59 -5.96 -3.08 -0.61
N TRP A 60 -5.99 -3.55 -1.85
CA TRP A 60 -5.23 -2.97 -2.96
C TRP A 60 -5.87 -3.33 -4.30
N ALA A 61 -5.50 -2.56 -5.33
CA ALA A 61 -5.88 -2.78 -6.71
C ALA A 61 -4.66 -2.60 -7.62
N ASP A 62 -4.63 -3.39 -8.69
CA ASP A 62 -3.68 -3.32 -9.78
C ASP A 62 -4.46 -3.17 -11.09
N PRO A 63 -4.51 -1.95 -11.65
CA PRO A 63 -5.28 -1.68 -12.85
C PRO A 63 -4.68 -2.32 -14.11
N VAL A 64 -3.39 -2.70 -14.10
CA VAL A 64 -2.73 -3.32 -15.26
C VAL A 64 -3.25 -4.75 -15.45
N SER A 65 -3.40 -5.51 -14.38
CA SER A 65 -4.02 -6.84 -14.43
C SER A 65 -5.54 -6.84 -14.28
N GLY A 66 -6.12 -5.72 -13.83
CA GLY A 66 -7.53 -5.63 -13.49
C GLY A 66 -7.89 -6.36 -12.19
N LEU A 67 -6.90 -6.69 -11.35
CA LEU A 67 -7.12 -7.37 -10.08
C LEU A 67 -7.35 -6.37 -8.94
N SER A 68 -8.34 -6.66 -8.10
CA SER A 68 -8.51 -6.02 -6.79
C SER A 68 -8.65 -7.07 -5.71
N CYS A 69 -7.96 -6.91 -4.59
CA CYS A 69 -7.98 -7.86 -3.49
C CYS A 69 -8.14 -7.14 -2.15
N ALA A 70 -8.91 -7.75 -1.26
CA ALA A 70 -9.00 -7.35 0.14
C ALA A 70 -8.84 -8.60 1.01
N PHE A 71 -7.99 -8.49 2.02
CA PHE A 71 -7.76 -9.56 2.99
C PHE A 71 -7.95 -9.01 4.40
N ILE A 72 -8.76 -9.72 5.18
CA ILE A 72 -9.15 -9.31 6.54
C ILE A 72 -9.02 -10.52 7.46
N THR A 73 -8.26 -10.37 8.54
CA THR A 73 -8.16 -11.37 9.60
C THR A 73 -8.95 -10.93 10.82
N LYS A 74 -9.53 -11.91 11.53
CA LYS A 74 -10.30 -11.64 12.75
C LYS A 74 -9.45 -11.22 13.94
N ALA A 75 -8.15 -11.51 13.93
CA ALA A 75 -7.27 -11.26 15.06
C ALA A 75 -5.90 -10.76 14.59
N LEU A 76 -5.36 -9.80 15.34
CA LEU A 76 -3.98 -9.36 15.22
C LEU A 76 -3.06 -10.39 15.86
N ASP A 77 -2.10 -10.91 15.10
CA ASP A 77 -1.06 -11.79 15.66
C ASP A 77 -0.10 -10.99 16.56
N ARG A 78 -0.31 -11.08 17.87
CA ARG A 78 0.51 -10.40 18.90
C ARG A 78 1.95 -10.91 18.97
N ARG A 79 2.29 -12.03 18.32
CA ARG A 79 3.66 -12.57 18.27
C ARG A 79 4.51 -11.95 17.16
N ARG A 80 3.93 -11.12 16.29
CA ARG A 80 4.65 -10.31 15.30
C ARG A 80 4.45 -8.82 15.61
N PRO A 81 5.27 -8.23 16.50
CA PRO A 81 5.25 -6.78 16.69
C PRO A 81 5.56 -6.09 15.36
N MET A 82 4.84 -5.00 15.07
CA MET A 82 5.09 -4.12 13.92
C MET A 82 6.39 -3.35 14.15
N SER A 83 7.52 -4.05 14.11
CA SER A 83 8.86 -3.48 14.25
C SER A 83 9.33 -3.00 12.88
N SER A 84 9.71 -1.72 12.80
CA SER A 84 10.27 -1.03 11.63
C SER A 84 11.60 -1.62 11.12
N SER A 85 12.16 -2.63 11.78
CA SER A 85 13.51 -3.15 11.52
C SER A 85 13.62 -4.36 10.57
N ARG A 86 12.52 -4.82 9.94
CA ARG A 86 12.57 -6.00 9.05
C ARG A 86 12.13 -5.77 7.60
N PHE A 87 12.16 -4.52 7.12
CA PHE A 87 12.05 -4.22 5.68
C PHE A 87 13.40 -4.06 4.97
N ASN A 88 14.51 -4.40 5.65
CA ASN A 88 15.84 -4.52 5.07
C ASN A 88 16.36 -5.95 5.30
N LYS A 89 15.99 -6.88 4.42
CA LYS A 89 16.75 -8.08 4.10
C LYS A 89 16.47 -8.45 2.64
#